data_AF-A0ABD5SVP4-F1
#
_entry.id   AF-A0ABD5SVP4-F1
#
_cell.length_a   1.000
_cell.length_b   1.000
_cell.length_c   1.000
_cell.angle_alpha   90.00
_cell.angle_beta   90.00
_cell.angle_gamma   90.00
#
_symmetry.space_group_name_H-M   'P 1'
#
loop_
_entity.id
_entity.type
_entity.pdbx_description
1 polymer ?
#
loop_
_entity_poly.entity_id
_entity_poly.type
_entity_poly.pdbx_seq_one_letter_code
_entity_poly.pdbx_strand_id
1 'polypeptide(L)'
;VAAAGERARFAATENSGRCVPGREGTKQLTELLRELYTGSFRSDDIRELGRVMTRSSNCQIGAHAPRPVITAMDEFEPEFRAHADGRCPSGTCTEKL
;
A
#
# COMPACT_ATOMS: atom_id res chain seq x y z
N VAL A 1 0.35 0.77 9.77
CA VAL A 1 -0.16 1.62 8.65
C VAL A 1 0.90 2.57 8.10
N ALA A 2 1.43 3.53 8.87
CA ALA A 2 2.42 4.50 8.37
C ALA A 2 3.63 3.87 7.65
N ALA A 3 4.26 2.85 8.27
CA ALA A 3 5.38 2.14 7.66
C ALA A 3 5.01 1.45 6.33
N ALA A 4 3.81 0.87 6.22
CA ALA A 4 3.34 0.26 4.98
C ALA A 4 3.19 1.30 3.87
N GLY A 5 2.65 2.48 4.20
CA GLY A 5 2.53 3.59 3.26
C GLY A 5 3.87 4.22 2.86
N GLU A 6 4.85 4.30 3.77
CA GLU A 6 6.21 4.73 3.44
C GLU A 6 6.87 3.78 2.44
N ARG A 7 6.74 2.47 2.65
CA ARG A 7 7.29 1.46 1.71
C ARG A 7 6.59 1.51 0.35
N ALA A 8 5.27 1.74 0.31
CA ALA A 8 4.54 1.92 -0.94
C ALA A 8 5.01 3.19 -1.69
N ARG A 9 5.16 4.32 -1.00
CA ARG A 9 5.70 5.57 -1.58
C ARG A 9 7.11 5.41 -2.09
N PHE A 10 7.98 4.73 -1.34
CA PHE A 10 9.34 4.39 -1.79
C PHE A 10 9.29 3.60 -3.11
N ALA A 11 8.47 2.56 -3.20
CA ALA A 11 8.35 1.79 -4.44
C ALA A 11 7.77 2.63 -5.60
N ALA A 12 6.87 3.58 -5.32
CA ALA A 12 6.36 4.51 -6.33
C ALA A 12 7.42 5.44 -6.90
N THR A 13 8.43 5.82 -6.11
CA THR A 13 9.57 6.62 -6.55
C THR A 13 10.64 5.77 -7.25
N GLU A 14 10.96 4.61 -6.70
CA GLU A 14 12.16 3.84 -7.09
C GLU A 14 11.90 2.77 -8.17
N ASN A 15 10.65 2.49 -8.53
CA ASN A 15 10.38 1.56 -9.62
C ASN A 15 10.98 2.06 -10.94
N SER A 16 11.35 1.13 -11.82
CA SER A 16 12.00 1.46 -13.10
C SER A 16 11.11 2.22 -14.11
N GLY A 17 9.80 2.34 -13.86
CA GLY A 17 8.83 2.96 -14.77
C GLY A 17 8.52 2.19 -16.07
N ARG A 18 9.22 1.08 -16.35
CA ARG A 18 9.20 0.40 -17.66
C ARG A 18 7.94 -0.41 -17.95
N CYS A 19 7.24 -0.91 -16.94
CA CYS A 19 6.00 -1.68 -17.10
C CYS A 19 4.82 -0.98 -16.45
N VAL A 20 3.63 -1.13 -17.05
CA VAL A 20 2.38 -0.53 -16.52
C VAL A 20 2.05 -1.04 -15.11
N PRO A 21 2.10 -2.36 -14.81
CA PRO A 21 1.81 -2.86 -13.46
C PRO A 21 2.76 -2.30 -12.40
N GLY A 22 4.04 -2.09 -12.74
CA GLY A 22 5.01 -1.47 -11.84
C GLY A 22 4.76 0.02 -11.67
N ARG A 23 4.61 0.79 -12.76
CA ARG A 23 4.54 2.25 -12.74
C ARG A 23 3.22 2.79 -12.21
N GLU A 24 2.10 2.24 -12.67
CA GLU A 24 0.77 2.70 -12.24
C GLU A 24 0.31 1.94 -11.00
N GLY A 25 0.69 0.67 -10.84
CA GLY A 25 0.30 -0.12 -9.68
C GLY A 25 0.88 0.43 -8.37
N THR A 26 2.12 0.91 -8.34
CA THR A 26 2.68 1.53 -7.12
C THR A 26 1.98 2.83 -6.73
N LYS A 27 1.53 3.62 -7.72
CA LYS A 27 0.73 4.82 -7.47
C LYS A 27 -0.65 4.46 -6.93
N GLN A 28 -1.32 3.51 -7.58
CA GLN A 28 -2.64 3.04 -7.16
C GLN A 28 -2.59 2.41 -5.76
N LEU A 29 -1.53 1.66 -5.43
CA LEU A 29 -1.32 1.09 -4.10
C LEU A 29 -1.15 2.19 -3.04
N THR A 30 -0.40 3.24 -3.36
CA THR A 30 -0.24 4.39 -2.46
C THR A 30 -1.56 5.12 -2.23
N GLU A 31 -2.37 5.27 -3.28
CA GLU A 31 -3.67 5.93 -3.19
C GLU A 31 -4.68 5.12 -2.37
N LEU A 32 -4.76 3.81 -2.59
CA LEU A 32 -5.61 2.92 -1.77
C LEU A 32 -5.23 2.96 -0.28
N LEU A 33 -3.95 3.17 0.04
CA LEU A 33 -3.52 3.36 1.43
C LEU A 33 -3.84 4.76 1.97
N ARG A 34 -3.90 5.78 1.12
CA ARG A 34 -4.35 7.12 1.51
C ARG A 34 -5.83 7.18 1.83
N GLU A 35 -6.64 6.41 1.09
CA GLU A 35 -8.08 6.28 1.32
C GLU A 35 -8.42 5.83 2.76
N LEU A 36 -7.50 5.15 3.45
CA LEU A 36 -7.64 4.84 4.88
C LEU A 36 -7.91 6.12 5.69
N TYR A 37 -7.21 7.21 5.42
CA TYR A 37 -7.35 8.45 6.17
C TYR A 37 -8.61 9.26 5.83
N THR A 38 -9.37 8.80 4.84
CA THR A 38 -10.67 9.36 4.43
C THR A 38 -11.83 8.42 4.73
N GLY A 39 -11.61 7.32 5.47
CA GLY A 39 -12.69 6.44 5.90
C GLY A 39 -12.83 5.12 5.14
N SER A 40 -11.92 4.79 4.22
CA SER A 40 -12.07 3.67 3.29
C SER A 40 -10.92 2.67 3.42
N PHE A 41 -11.22 1.44 3.83
CA PHE A 41 -10.27 0.32 3.78
C PHE A 41 -10.73 -0.73 2.78
N ARG A 42 -10.16 -0.68 1.58
CA ARG A 42 -10.50 -1.57 0.45
C ARG A 42 -9.51 -2.73 0.36
N SER A 43 -9.53 -3.62 1.35
CA SER A 43 -8.58 -4.73 1.46
C SER A 43 -8.54 -5.63 0.22
N ASP A 44 -9.70 -5.91 -0.37
CA ASP A 44 -9.80 -6.81 -1.53
C ASP A 44 -9.16 -6.18 -2.77
N ASP A 45 -9.36 -4.88 -2.98
CA ASP A 45 -8.74 -4.16 -4.10
C ASP A 45 -7.22 -4.06 -3.93
N ILE A 46 -6.73 -3.86 -2.70
CA ILE A 46 -5.29 -3.86 -2.39
C ILE A 46 -4.69 -5.25 -2.69
N ARG A 47 -5.36 -6.32 -2.25
CA ARG A 47 -4.90 -7.70 -2.51
C ARG A 47 -4.91 -8.00 -4.00
N GLU A 48 -5.95 -7.60 -4.73
CA GLU A 48 -6.04 -7.83 -6.15
C GLU A 48 -4.94 -7.12 -6.92
N LEU A 49 -4.76 -5.84 -6.65
CA LEU A 49 -3.67 -5.05 -7.20
C LEU A 49 -2.31 -5.70 -6.90
N GLY A 50 -2.12 -6.16 -5.67
CA GLY A 50 -0.91 -6.87 -5.28
C GLY A 50 -0.65 -8.14 -6.09
N ARG A 51 -1.67 -8.96 -6.36
CA ARG A 51 -1.54 -10.14 -7.22
C ARG A 51 -1.11 -9.77 -8.64
N VAL A 52 -1.72 -8.73 -9.22
CA VAL A 52 -1.38 -8.23 -10.56
C VAL A 52 0.04 -7.71 -10.60
N MET A 53 0.43 -6.87 -9.63
CA MET A 53 1.78 -6.31 -9.55
C MET A 53 2.84 -7.40 -9.41
N THR A 54 2.64 -8.37 -8.53
CA THR A 54 3.60 -9.46 -8.31
C THR A 54 3.76 -10.36 -9.53
N ARG A 55 2.69 -10.62 -10.30
CA ARG A 55 2.74 -11.53 -11.46
C ARG A 55 3.19 -10.86 -12.75
N SER A 56 2.92 -9.56 -12.91
CA SER A 56 3.01 -8.89 -14.21
C SER A 56 4.05 -7.75 -14.27
N SER A 57 4.70 -7.42 -13.15
CA SER A 57 5.79 -6.44 -13.16
C SER A 57 7.09 -7.05 -13.69
N ASN A 58 7.78 -6.31 -14.55
CA ASN A 58 9.06 -6.75 -15.14
C ASN A 58 10.30 -6.42 -14.28
N CYS A 59 10.12 -5.73 -13.15
CA CYS A 59 11.21 -5.39 -12.23
C CYS A 59 10.84 -5.80 -10.80
N GLN A 60 11.86 -6.10 -9.99
CA GLN A 60 11.66 -6.62 -8.64
C GLN A 60 11.03 -5.59 -7.70
N ILE A 61 11.34 -4.30 -7.87
CA ILE A 61 10.73 -3.23 -7.06
C ILE A 61 9.21 -3.21 -7.29
N GLY A 62 8.76 -3.21 -8.55
CA GLY A 62 7.33 -3.27 -8.88
C GLY A 62 6.67 -4.56 -8.40
N ALA A 63 7.33 -5.71 -8.61
CA ALA A 63 6.79 -7.01 -8.19
C ALA A 63 6.71 -7.18 -6.66
N HIS A 64 7.58 -6.51 -5.89
CA HIS A 64 7.65 -6.60 -4.45
C HIS A 64 7.02 -5.43 -3.70
N ALA A 65 6.66 -4.34 -4.38
CA ALA A 65 5.95 -3.20 -3.82
C ALA A 65 4.73 -3.56 -2.93
N PRO A 66 3.85 -4.52 -3.32
CA PRO A 66 2.69 -4.85 -2.48
C PRO A 66 3.03 -5.69 -1.25
N ARG A 67 4.20 -6.34 -1.19
CA ARG A 67 4.51 -7.34 -0.14
C ARG A 67 4.47 -6.75 1.27
N PRO A 68 5.13 -5.61 1.58
CA PRO A 68 5.07 -5.02 2.92
C PRO A 68 3.66 -4.61 3.32
N VAL A 69 2.82 -4.23 2.36
CA VAL A 69 1.43 -3.83 2.59
C VAL A 69 0.57 -5.04 2.92
N ILE A 70 0.64 -6.09 2.11
CA ILE A 70 -0.12 -7.32 2.31
C ILE A 70 0.27 -7.98 3.63
N THR A 71 1.57 -8.14 3.92
CA THR A 71 2.03 -8.68 5.20
C THR A 71 1.54 -7.85 6.37
N ALA A 72 1.59 -6.51 6.27
CA ALA A 72 1.07 -5.67 7.34
C ALA A 72 -0.45 -5.79 7.52
N MET A 73 -1.21 -5.97 6.43
CA MET A 73 -2.66 -6.21 6.51
C MET A 73 -2.97 -7.56 7.13
N ASP A 74 -2.21 -8.60 6.80
CA ASP A 74 -2.41 -9.96 7.33
C ASP A 74 -2.13 -10.01 8.84
N GLU A 75 -1.09 -9.33 9.31
CA GLU A 75 -0.68 -9.35 10.72
C GLU A 75 -1.40 -8.30 11.59
N PHE A 76 -1.79 -7.16 11.01
CA PHE A 76 -2.26 -5.98 11.74
C PHE A 76 -3.56 -5.39 11.17
N GLU A 77 -4.46 -6.24 10.66
CA GLU A 77 -5.73 -5.78 10.09
C GLU A 77 -6.53 -4.85 11.03
N PRO A 78 -6.64 -5.11 12.35
CA PRO A 78 -7.34 -4.23 13.27
C PRO A 78 -6.80 -2.80 13.27
N GLU A 79 -5.48 -2.62 13.11
CA GLU A 79 -4.84 -1.31 13.02
C GLU A 79 -5.24 -0.58 11.73
N PHE A 80 -5.36 -1.29 10.60
CA PHE A 80 -5.83 -0.69 9.35
C PHE A 80 -7.28 -0.23 9.45
N ARG A 81 -8.14 -1.04 10.06
CA ARG A 81 -9.54 -0.68 10.34
C ARG A 81 -9.64 0.52 11.28
N ALA A 82 -8.84 0.56 12.33
CA ALA A 82 -8.80 1.71 13.24
C ALA A 82 -8.43 3.01 12.50
N HIS A 83 -7.48 2.95 11.55
CA HIS A 83 -7.11 4.12 10.75
C HIS A 83 -8.24 4.56 9.81
N ALA A 84 -8.98 3.61 9.23
CA ALA A 84 -10.21 3.91 8.49
C ALA A 84 -11.26 4.59 9.38
N ASP A 85 -11.36 4.23 10.65
CA ASP A 85 -12.23 4.94 11.61
C ASP A 85 -11.66 6.30 12.07
N GLY A 86 -10.56 6.78 11.48
CA GLY A 86 -9.91 8.03 11.84
C GLY A 86 -9.08 7.97 13.12
N ARG A 87 -8.73 6.77 13.60
CA ARG A 87 -7.99 6.54 14.85
C ARG A 87 -6.62 5.93 14.59
N CYS A 88 -5.57 6.49 15.18
CA CYS A 88 -4.24 5.88 15.20
C CYS A 88 -3.98 5.24 16.57
N PRO A 89 -4.02 3.91 16.72
CA PRO A 89 -3.86 3.25 18.03
C PRO A 89 -2.49 3.52 18.69
N SER A 90 -1.43 3.64 17.88
CA SER A 90 -0.07 3.88 18.37
C SER A 90 0.26 5.35 18.61
N GLY A 91 -0.57 6.28 18.11
CA GLY A 91 -0.29 7.72 18.15
C GLY A 91 0.95 8.16 17.34
N THR A 92 1.52 7.28 16.51
CA THR A 92 2.80 7.55 15.81
C THR A 92 2.63 8.18 14.43
N CYS A 93 1.41 8.27 13.90
CA CYS A 93 1.18 8.91 12.61
C CYS A 93 1.30 10.43 12.76
N THR A 94 2.35 11.02 12.21
CA THR A 94 2.57 12.47 12.18
C THR A 94 1.79 13.17 11.08
N GLU A 95 1.55 12.50 9.95
CA GLU A 95 0.85 13.06 8.79
C GLU A 95 -0.01 11.98 8.10
N LYS A 96 -1.04 12.42 7.36
CA LYS A 96 -1.79 11.56 6.41
C LYS A 96 -0.93 11.42 5.14
N LEU A 97 -0.70 10.19 4.66
CA LEU A 97 0.22 9.81 3.56
C LEU A 97 0.19 10.71 2.32
#